data_AF-A0A2V7X6M7-F1
#
_entry.id   AF-A0A2V7X6M7-F1
#
_cell.length_a   1.000
_cell.length_b   1.000
_cell.length_c   1.000
_cell.angle_alpha   90.00
_cell.angle_beta   90.00
_cell.angle_gamma   90.00
#
_symmetry.space_group_name_H-M   'P 1'
#
loop_
_entity.id
_entity.type
_entity.pdbx_description
1 polymer ?
#
loop_
_entity_poly.entity_id
_entity_poly.type
_entity_poly.pdbx_seq_one_letter_code
_entity_poly.pdbx_strand_id
1 'polypeptide(L)' 'MRPIEREANSEIPLEQVYGDWPVGTDANVHLKTVNELFESGTTIVNIHSGQPDLQPVIEFYGREVLPKVRMKAAA' A
#
# COMPACT_ATOMS: atom_id res chain seq x y z
N MET A 1 -9.94 -3.73 -25.23
CA MET A 1 -8.59 -3.44 -24.72
C MET A 1 -7.96 -2.34 -25.57
N ARG A 2 -7.52 -1.26 -24.94
CA ARG A 2 -6.89 -0.11 -25.60
C ARG A 2 -5.47 -0.49 -26.07
N PRO A 3 -4.92 0.12 -27.14
CA PRO A 3 -3.56 -0.17 -27.59
C PRO A 3 -2.50 -0.05 -26.48
N ILE A 4 -2.63 0.97 -25.63
CA ILE A 4 -1.74 1.20 -24.49
C ILE A 4 -1.81 0.10 -23.41
N GLU A 5 -2.99 -0.48 -23.17
CA GLU A 5 -3.13 -1.59 -22.20
C GLU A 5 -2.47 -2.86 -22.72
N ARG A 6 -2.57 -3.11 -24.04
CA ARG A 6 -1.95 -4.27 -24.68
C ARG A 6 -0.43 -4.19 -24.66
N GLU A 7 0.12 -3.00 -24.92
CA GLU A 7 1.55 -2.73 -24.85
C GLU A 7 2.07 -2.91 -23.42
N ALA A 8 1.43 -2.27 -22.43
CA ALA A 8 1.77 -2.42 -21.03
C ALA A 8 1.79 -3.90 -20.58
N ASN A 9 0.77 -4.67 -20.94
CA ASN A 9 0.69 -6.10 -20.60
C ASN A 9 1.74 -6.97 -21.31
N SER A 10 2.30 -6.51 -22.43
CA SER A 10 3.37 -7.22 -23.15
C SER A 10 4.77 -6.93 -22.60
N GLU A 11 4.93 -5.80 -21.89
CA GLU A 11 6.21 -5.34 -21.36
C GLU A 11 6.38 -5.71 -19.88
N ILE A 12 5.35 -5.48 -19.06
CA ILE A 12 5.43 -5.64 -17.60
C ILE A 12 4.24 -6.49 -17.12
N PRO A 13 4.48 -7.74 -16.67
CA PRO A 13 3.45 -8.54 -16.03
C PRO A 13 2.88 -7.86 -14.78
N LEU A 14 1.58 -8.00 -14.52
CA LEU A 14 0.95 -7.38 -13.36
C LEU A 14 1.60 -7.84 -12.04
N GLU A 15 2.02 -9.10 -11.99
CA GLU A 15 2.75 -9.71 -10.88
C GLU A 15 4.01 -8.93 -10.52
N GLN A 16 4.68 -8.37 -11.52
CA GLN A 16 5.85 -7.53 -11.33
C GLN A 16 5.48 -6.13 -10.83
N VAL A 17 4.33 -5.60 -11.25
CA VAL A 17 3.84 -4.27 -10.81
C VAL A 17 3.51 -4.27 -9.32
N TYR A 18 2.77 -5.26 -8.84
CA TYR A 18 2.37 -5.34 -7.43
C TYR A 18 3.31 -6.19 -6.56
N GLY A 19 4.41 -6.70 -7.11
CA GLY A 19 5.32 -7.61 -6.40
C GLY A 19 5.91 -7.02 -5.12
N ASP A 20 6.16 -5.71 -5.12
CA ASP A 20 6.70 -4.97 -3.98
C ASP A 20 5.60 -4.28 -3.15
N TRP A 21 4.32 -4.46 -3.50
CA TRP A 21 3.22 -3.80 -2.82
C TRP A 21 2.74 -4.65 -1.64
N PRO A 22 2.36 -4.04 -0.52
CA PRO A 22 1.59 -4.73 0.51
C PRO A 22 0.19 -5.06 -0.05
N VAL A 23 -0.04 -6.32 -0.38
CA VAL A 23 -1.31 -6.84 -0.92
C VAL A 23 -1.91 -7.87 0.03
N GLY A 24 -3.22 -7.78 0.29
CA GLY A 24 -3.97 -8.74 1.09
C GLY A 24 -5.01 -8.09 1.98
N THR A 25 -5.64 -8.90 2.84
CA THR A 25 -6.60 -8.45 3.85
C THR A 25 -6.06 -8.53 5.29
N ASP A 26 -4.84 -9.05 5.46
CA ASP A 26 -4.17 -9.06 6.76
C ASP A 26 -3.54 -7.69 7.04
N ALA A 27 -4.08 -6.99 8.03
CA ALA A 27 -3.60 -5.69 8.47
C ALA A 27 -2.12 -5.69 8.89
N ASN A 28 -1.56 -6.83 9.32
CA ASN A 28 -0.16 -6.92 9.73
C ASN A 28 0.81 -6.73 8.55
N VAL A 29 0.43 -7.14 7.34
CA VAL A 29 1.23 -6.93 6.12
C VAL A 29 1.38 -5.44 5.83
N HIS A 30 0.28 -4.69 5.95
CA HIS A 30 0.26 -3.24 5.77
C HIS A 30 0.99 -2.52 6.91
N LEU A 31 0.74 -2.94 8.15
CA LEU A 31 1.38 -2.36 9.34
C LEU A 31 2.89 -2.48 9.31
N LYS A 32 3.41 -3.65 8.93
CA LYS A 32 4.85 -3.88 8.76
C LYS A 32 5.45 -2.89 7.77
N THR A 33 4.86 -2.79 6.58
CA THR A 33 5.35 -1.90 5.51
C THR A 33 5.34 -0.43 5.95
N VAL A 34 4.24 0.03 6.58
CA VAL A 34 4.14 1.41 7.06
C VAL A 34 5.19 1.71 8.13
N ASN A 35 5.42 0.79 9.07
CA ASN A 35 6.44 0.97 10.11
C ASN A 35 7.85 0.98 9.50
N GLU A 36 8.17 0.09 8.55
CA GLU A 36 9.47 0.07 7.87
C GLU A 36 9.75 1.38 7.13
N LEU A 37 8.73 1.98 6.49
CA LEU A 37 8.85 3.30 5.87
C LEU A 37 9.18 4.39 6.89
N PHE A 38 8.49 4.43 8.04
CA PHE A 38 8.82 5.37 9.11
C PHE A 38 10.22 5.12 9.70
N GLU A 39 10.61 3.85 9.89
CA GLU A 39 11.94 3.47 10.38
C GLU A 39 13.07 3.85 9.42
N SER A 40 12.79 3.92 8.12
CA SER A 40 13.74 4.44 7.11
C SER A 40 13.92 5.97 7.12
N GLY A 41 13.20 6.69 7.99
CA GLY A 41 13.27 8.15 8.12
C GLY A 41 12.20 8.93 7.36
N THR A 42 11.26 8.24 6.71
CA THR A 42 10.09 8.90 6.10
C THR A 42 9.23 9.52 7.20
N THR A 43 8.80 10.77 7.02
CA THR A 43 7.94 11.47 8.00
C THR A 43 6.47 11.51 7.58
N ILE A 44 6.19 11.30 6.28
CA ILE A 44 4.84 11.29 5.72
C ILE A 44 4.71 10.08 4.79
N VAL A 45 3.83 9.15 5.13
CA VAL A 45 3.49 7.99 4.30
C VAL A 45 2.12 8.23 3.64
N ASN A 46 2.10 8.29 2.31
CA ASN A 46 0.87 8.40 1.53
C ASN A 46 0.44 7.00 1.06
N ILE A 47 -0.80 6.61 1.38
CA ILE A 47 -1.34 5.32 0.93
C ILE A 47 -1.97 5.49 -0.45
N HIS A 48 -1.41 4.81 -1.45
CA HIS A 48 -1.99 4.69 -2.79
C HIS A 48 -2.56 3.28 -2.98
N SER A 49 -3.81 3.17 -3.44
CA SER A 49 -4.48 1.90 -3.68
C SER A 49 -4.96 1.81 -5.13
N GLY A 50 -4.72 0.66 -5.75
CA GLY A 50 -5.25 0.33 -7.08
C GLY A 50 -6.70 -0.16 -7.09
N GLN A 51 -7.38 -0.19 -5.94
CA GLN A 51 -8.77 -0.64 -5.84
C GLN A 51 -9.71 0.40 -6.47
N PRO A 52 -10.76 -0.03 -7.20
CA PRO A 52 -11.69 0.87 -7.87
C PRO A 52 -12.57 1.65 -6.87
N ASP A 53 -12.86 1.07 -5.70
CA ASP A 53 -13.54 1.74 -4.60
C ASP A 53 -12.57 1.94 -3.43
N LEU A 54 -12.34 3.20 -3.08
CA LEU A 54 -11.41 3.58 -2.03
C LEU A 54 -12.07 3.61 -0.64
N GLN A 55 -13.39 3.68 -0.55
CA GLN A 55 -14.08 3.79 0.74
C GLN A 55 -13.77 2.58 1.65
N PRO A 56 -13.84 1.31 1.20
CA PRO A 56 -13.44 0.17 2.02
C PRO A 56 -11.96 0.17 2.41
N VAL A 57 -11.09 0.72 1.56
CA VAL A 57 -9.65 0.82 1.84
C VAL A 57 -9.41 1.82 2.97
N ILE A 58 -10.06 2.99 2.91
CA ILE A 58 -10.00 4.02 3.95
C ILE A 58 -10.50 3.44 5.28
N GLU A 59 -11.63 2.73 5.27
CA GLU A 59 -12.19 2.11 6.46
C GLU A 59 -11.28 1.03 7.04
N PHE A 60 -10.71 0.18 6.19
CA PHE A 60 -9.73 -0.83 6.60
C PHE A 60 -8.51 -0.20 7.25
N TYR A 61 -7.89 0.80 6.61
CA TYR A 61 -6.73 1.48 7.18
C TYR A 61 -7.07 2.20 8.49
N GLY A 62 -8.20 2.90 8.53
CA GLY A 62 -8.65 3.64 9.71
C GLY A 62 -8.94 2.74 10.91
N ARG A 63 -9.52 1.56 10.69
CA ARG A 63 -9.88 0.62 11.77
C ARG A 63 -8.74 -0.32 12.15
N GLU A 64 -8.04 -0.86 11.16
CA GLU A 64 -7.17 -2.02 11.37
C GLU A 64 -5.68 -1.70 11.35
N VAL A 65 -5.25 -0.66 10.64
CA VAL A 65 -3.83 -0.37 10.39
C VAL A 65 -3.35 0.83 11.21
N LEU A 66 -3.90 2.02 10.95
CA LEU A 66 -3.44 3.29 11.52
C LEU A 66 -3.42 3.31 13.06
N PRO A 67 -4.41 2.74 13.79
CA PRO A 67 -4.36 2.71 15.26
C PRO A 67 -3.18 1.93 15.84
N LYS A 68 -2.57 1.03 15.05
CA LYS A 68 -1.45 0.18 15.46
C LYS A 68 -0.10 0.70 14.97
N VAL A 69 -0.08 1.71 14.09
CA VAL A 69 1.15 2.38 13.66
C VAL A 69 1.74 3.09 14.88
N ARG A 70 2.88 2.60 15.36
CA ARG A 70 3.55 3.23 16.49
C ARG A 70 4.18 4.52 15.98
N MET A 71 3.54 5.65 16.24
CA MET A 71 4.29 6.91 16.32
C MET A 71 5.28 6.74 17.47
N LYS A 72 6.52 6.33 17.16
CA LYS A 72 7.66 6.74 17.96
C LYS A 72 7.70 8.27 17.80
N ALA A 73 6.92 8.96 18.63
CA ALA A 73 7.10 10.39 18.80
C ALA A 73 8.60 10.61 19.01
N ALA A 74 9.19 11.52 18.23
CA ALA A 74 10.58 11.87 18.37
C ALA A 74 10.88 12.10 19.86
N ALA A 75 11.86 11.35 20.37
CA ALA A 75 12.40 11.55 21.71
C ALA A 75 13.13 12.90 21.80
#